data_AF-A0A011MU21-F1
#
_entry.id   AF-A0A011MU21-F1
#
_cell.length_a   1.000
_cell.length_b   1.000
_cell.length_c   1.000
_cell.angle_alpha   90.00
_cell.angle_beta   90.00
_cell.angle_gamma   90.00
#
_symmetry.space_group_name_H-M   'P 1'
#
loop_
_entity.id
_entity.type
_entity.pdbx_description
1 polymer ?
#
loop_
_entity_poly.entity_id
_entity_poly.type
_entity_poly.pdbx_seq_one_letter_code
_entity_poly.pdbx_strand_id
1 'polypeptide(L)' 'MKNTQVYFPVSKNLALVGEFDGHAGLIDATRELVAMLNSKLLMFAYKQIYTPKIGFFFIGKSGEIHEGKQFLRDIGA' A
#
# COMPACT_ATOMS: atom_id res chain seq x y z
N MET A 1 14.31 5.08 18.41
CA MET A 1 13.78 5.12 17.02
C MET A 1 12.34 5.63 17.03
N LYS A 2 12.11 6.81 17.64
CA LYS A 2 10.78 7.43 17.63
C LYS A 2 10.49 7.84 16.19
N ASN A 3 9.28 7.53 15.68
CA ASN A 3 8.85 7.76 14.29
C ASN A 3 9.30 6.70 13.25
N THR A 4 9.83 5.55 13.67
CA THR A 4 9.99 4.41 12.76
C THR A 4 8.72 3.55 12.77
N GLN A 5 8.12 3.36 11.60
CA GLN A 5 7.01 2.45 11.38
C GLN A 5 7.46 1.28 10.51
N VAL A 6 7.12 0.07 10.92
CA VAL A 6 7.32 -1.15 10.13
C VAL A 6 5.98 -1.55 9.55
N TYR A 7 5.88 -1.56 8.23
CA TYR A 7 4.67 -1.96 7.53
C TYR A 7 4.84 -3.36 6.93
N PHE A 8 3.91 -4.25 7.23
CA PHE A 8 3.93 -5.64 6.75
C PHE A 8 2.54 -6.06 6.24
N PRO A 9 2.34 -6.15 4.91
CA PRO A 9 1.11 -6.69 4.35
C PRO A 9 1.03 -8.20 4.63
N VAL A 10 -0.04 -8.66 5.27
CA VAL A 10 -0.24 -10.09 5.61
C VAL A 10 -1.15 -10.76 4.60
N SER A 11 -2.23 -10.09 4.21
CA SER A 11 -3.18 -10.57 3.21
C SER A 11 -3.85 -9.39 2.49
N LYS A 12 -4.77 -9.69 1.57
CA LYS A 12 -5.57 -8.67 0.86
C LYS A 12 -6.32 -7.71 1.79
N ASN A 13 -6.78 -8.20 2.95
CA ASN A 13 -7.66 -7.45 3.85
C ASN A 13 -7.00 -7.17 5.21
N LEU A 14 -5.71 -7.49 5.38
CA LEU A 14 -5.01 -7.36 6.65
C LEU A 14 -3.57 -6.94 6.42
N ALA A 15 -3.14 -5.90 7.11
CA ALA A 15 -1.75 -5.53 7.23
C ALA A 15 -1.42 -5.18 8.68
N LEU A 16 -0.16 -5.36 9.05
CA LEU A 16 0.37 -4.98 10.33
C LEU A 16 1.19 -3.70 10.17
N VAL A 17 0.99 -2.77 11.09
CA VAL A 17 1.82 -1.57 11.24
C VAL A 17 2.40 -1.61 12.65
N GLY A 18 3.70 -1.85 12.73
CA GLY A 18 4.45 -1.86 13.98
C GLY A 18 5.06 -0.48 14.23
N GLU A 19 4.88 0.04 15.44
CA GLU A 19 5.51 1.27 15.90
C GLU A 19 6.21 0.99 17.23
N PHE A 20 7.36 1.62 17.49
CA PHE A 20 8.11 1.38 18.73
C PHE A 20 7.41 1.90 19.98
N ASP A 21 6.73 3.05 19.89
CA ASP A 21 6.03 3.71 20.99
C ASP A 21 4.50 3.75 20.76
N GLY A 22 3.98 2.95 19.82
CA GLY A 22 2.57 2.97 19.43
C GLY A 22 1.68 2.14 20.35
N HIS A 23 0.36 2.33 20.21
CA HIS A 23 -0.64 1.51 20.90
C HIS A 23 -1.08 0.34 20.02
N ALA A 24 -1.24 -0.83 20.64
CA ALA A 24 -1.81 -1.99 19.97
C ALA A 24 -3.31 -1.78 19.72
N GLY A 25 -3.79 -2.19 18.55
CA GLY A 25 -5.20 -2.07 18.18
C GLY A 25 -5.48 -2.53 16.77
N LEU A 26 -6.76 -2.48 16.41
CA LEU A 26 -7.25 -2.73 15.06
C LEU A 26 -7.97 -1.47 14.58
N ILE A 27 -7.67 -1.06 13.35
CA ILE A 27 -8.31 0.07 12.70
C ILE A 27 -8.87 -0.39 11.36
N ASP A 28 -10.07 0.08 11.02
CA ASP A 28 -10.57 -0.04 9.66
C ASP A 28 -9.83 0.94 8.78
N ALA A 29 -9.05 0.41 7.83
CA ALA A 29 -8.25 1.23 6.96
C ALA A 29 -9.14 1.99 5.96
N THR A 30 -8.97 3.31 5.88
CA THR A 30 -9.62 4.10 4.83
C THR A 30 -9.02 3.78 3.46
N ARG A 31 -9.74 4.14 2.39
CA ARG A 31 -9.24 3.97 1.02
C ARG A 31 -7.90 4.70 0.82
N GLU A 32 -7.77 5.88 1.38
CA GLU A 32 -6.59 6.74 1.30
C GLU A 32 -5.40 6.06 1.99
N LEU A 33 -5.62 5.50 3.18
CA LEU A 33 -4.59 4.76 3.90
C LEU A 33 -4.14 3.53 3.11
N VAL A 34 -5.07 2.74 2.58
CA VAL A 34 -4.76 1.57 1.74
C VAL A 34 -3.97 1.99 0.49
N ALA A 35 -4.37 3.07 -0.19
CA ALA A 35 -3.68 3.58 -1.37
C ALA A 35 -2.24 4.02 -1.05
N MET A 36 -2.04 4.71 0.08
CA MET A 36 -0.70 5.12 0.53
C MET A 36 0.19 3.92 0.83
N LEU A 37 -0.33 2.91 1.53
CA LEU A 37 0.41 1.70 1.88
C LEU A 37 0.79 0.87 0.64
N ASN A 38 -0.14 0.73 -0.31
CA ASN A 38 0.14 0.09 -1.60
C ASN A 38 1.19 0.86 -2.40
N SER A 39 1.13 2.20 -2.45
CA SER A 39 2.17 3.00 -3.11
C SER A 39 3.55 2.78 -2.53
N LYS A 40 3.68 2.69 -1.20
CA LYS A 40 4.96 2.34 -0.57
C LYS A 40 5.48 0.99 -1.06
N LEU A 41 4.63 -0.04 -1.16
CA LEU A 41 5.05 -1.33 -1.71
C LEU A 41 5.49 -1.23 -3.17
N LEU A 42 4.70 -0.55 -4.02
CA LEU A 42 5.00 -0.38 -5.43
C LEU A 42 6.36 0.33 -5.64
N MET A 43 6.66 1.36 -4.84
CA MET A 43 7.91 2.12 -4.93
C MET A 43 9.16 1.30 -4.58
N PHE A 44 9.04 0.33 -3.68
CA PHE A 44 10.17 -0.47 -3.18
C PHE A 44 10.15 -1.92 -3.67
N ALA A 45 9.24 -2.29 -4.57
CA ALA A 45 9.19 -3.62 -5.17
C ALA A 45 10.39 -3.82 -6.10
N TYR A 46 11.19 -4.87 -5.86
CA TYR A 46 12.45 -5.06 -6.59
C TYR A 46 12.28 -5.75 -7.96
N LYS A 47 11.15 -6.41 -8.26
CA LYS A 47 10.94 -7.10 -9.56
C LYS A 47 9.48 -7.28 -9.98
N GLN A 48 8.66 -7.85 -9.11
CA GLN A 48 7.34 -8.33 -9.48
C GLN A 48 6.32 -7.99 -8.40
N ILE A 49 5.11 -7.65 -8.84
CA ILE A 49 3.95 -7.41 -7.99
C ILE A 49 2.90 -8.43 -8.42
N TYR A 50 2.44 -9.23 -7.46
CA TYR A 50 1.34 -10.16 -7.67
C TYR A 50 0.07 -9.57 -7.11
N THR A 51 -0.99 -9.57 -7.91
CA THR A 51 -2.32 -9.19 -7.44
C THR A 51 -3.37 -10.16 -7.97
N PRO A 52 -4.32 -10.60 -7.13
CA PRO A 52 -5.45 -11.41 -7.59
C PRO A 52 -6.46 -10.59 -8.40
N LYS A 53 -6.46 -9.24 -8.29
CA LYS A 53 -7.39 -8.34 -8.98
C LYS A 53 -6.72 -7.01 -9.34
N ILE A 54 -7.04 -6.45 -10.49
CA ILE A 54 -6.48 -5.17 -10.97
C ILE A 54 -7.13 -3.92 -10.34
N GLY A 55 -8.09 -4.09 -9.42
CA GLY A 55 -8.81 -3.01 -8.75
C GLY A 55 -8.19 -2.52 -7.44
N PHE A 56 -6.88 -2.68 -7.25
CA PHE A 56 -6.20 -2.14 -6.07
C PHE A 56 -5.98 -0.63 -6.22
N PHE A 57 -5.93 0.12 -5.11
CA PHE A 57 -5.69 1.56 -5.14
C PHE A 57 -4.23 1.90 -4.87
N PHE A 58 -3.72 2.95 -5.50
CA PHE A 58 -2.41 3.53 -5.22
C PHE A 58 -2.42 5.04 -5.45
N ILE A 59 -1.54 5.75 -4.76
CA ILE A 59 -1.25 7.17 -4.96
C ILE A 59 -0.28 7.35 -6.13
N GLY A 60 -0.69 8.15 -7.11
CA GLY A 60 0.10 8.59 -8.26
C GLY A 60 1.02 9.77 -7.96
N LYS A 61 1.74 10.27 -8.98
CA LYS A 61 2.79 11.28 -8.81
C LYS A 61 2.28 12.64 -8.33
N SER A 62 1.02 12.98 -8.58
CA SER A 62 0.40 14.25 -8.18
C SER A 62 -0.49 14.12 -6.94
N GLY A 63 -0.42 12.99 -6.22
CA GLY A 63 -1.19 12.73 -5.00
C GLY A 63 -2.60 12.17 -5.25
N GLU A 64 -2.97 11.96 -6.51
CA GLU A 64 -4.24 11.38 -6.93
C GLU A 64 -4.31 9.87 -6.66
N ILE A 65 -5.49 9.37 -6.30
CA ILE A 65 -5.71 7.93 -6.11
C ILE A 65 -6.13 7.30 -7.44
N HIS A 66 -5.32 6.36 -7.91
CA HIS A 66 -5.56 5.54 -9.09
C HIS A 66 -5.95 4.12 -8.74
N GLU A 67 -6.52 3.42 -9.73
CA GLU A 67 -6.73 1.97 -9.70
C GLU A 67 -5.58 1.24 -10.41
N GLY A 68 -5.30 -0.01 -10.02
CA GLY A 68 -4.25 -0.84 -10.61
C GLY A 68 -4.36 -1.06 -12.12
N LYS A 69 -5.55 -0.91 -12.72
CA LYS A 69 -5.71 -0.89 -14.18
C LYS A 69 -4.97 0.27 -14.86
N GLN A 70 -4.85 1.44 -14.20
CA GLN A 70 -4.01 2.55 -14.66
C GLN A 70 -2.54 2.14 -14.60
N PHE A 71 -2.11 1.53 -13.49
CA PHE A 71 -0.74 1.09 -13.30
C PHE A 71 -0.24 0.17 -14.44
N LEU A 72 -1.05 -0.83 -14.83
CA LEU A 72 -0.70 -1.72 -15.95
C LEU A 72 -0.51 -0.97 -17.27
N ARG A 73 -1.39 0.01 -17.57
CA ARG A 73 -1.24 0.85 -18.75
C ARG A 73 0.04 1.69 -18.70
N ASP A 74 0.36 2.25 -17.55
CA ASP A 74 1.53 3.13 -17.38
C ASP A 74 2.86 2.38 -17.56
N ILE A 75 2.90 1.08 -17.25
CA ILE A 75 4.08 0.22 -17.45
C ILE A 75 4.08 -0.51 -18.81
N GLY A 76 3.06 -0.32 -19.64
CA GLY A 76 2.94 -0.96 -20.95
C GLY A 76 2.66 -2.46 -20.91
N ALA A 77 1.96 -2.93 -19.87
CA ALA A 77 1.54 -4.32 -19.68
C ALA A 77 0.12 -4.61 -20.19
#